data_AF-A0A3D5PEK7-F1
#
_entry.id   AF-A0A3D5PEK7-F1
#
_cell.length_a   1.000
_cell.length_b   1.000
_cell.length_c   1.000
_cell.angle_alpha   90.00
_cell.angle_beta   90.00
_cell.angle_gamma   90.00
#
_symmetry.space_group_name_H-M   'P 1'
#
loop_
_entity.id
_entity.type
_entity.pdbx_description
1 polymer ?
#
loop_
_entity_poly.entity_id
_entity_poly.type
_entity_poly.pdbx_seq_one_letter_code
_entity_poly.pdbx_strand_id
1 'polypeptide(L)'
;MDNRQLFERHRKRLEKEAWLKSVLLSLVIGFAAMLATAVLTWVFEKNGLWFSLSALVVVTGGLTPLFYFKRFRPDDRQIARRIDRLGLEERVITMTELADSKEYIAVRQRADAQEKMKALEIKQISLHVSAALIALVCVFGTLGLSLTTVSTLSYYGLLPTIGQIIDTTLPPEPIVEFEVNYYVEDGQGGIIEGEEFQIVAQGETGSLVYAAADEGWAFAGWSDGYAEPYRQEEDVQGNMEIFALFEQMSGAGDGDGEPTDQPPDQPGEQQGDNGDGDDSNPVEQGGGKYEPANQIIDEATYYRDVFGQYYDLIVEYLSSGEELPEDLRIIIEAYFNILK
;
A
#
# COMPACT_ATOMS: atom_id res chain seq x y z
N MET A 1 0.41 64.01 -30.80
CA MET A 1 -0.24 63.31 -29.66
C MET A 1 -0.25 64.24 -28.48
N ASP A 2 -1.25 64.13 -27.59
CA ASP A 2 -1.26 64.91 -26.33
C ASP A 2 -0.24 64.32 -25.34
N ASN A 3 0.53 65.18 -24.68
CA ASN A 3 1.64 64.79 -23.80
C ASN A 3 1.16 63.97 -22.60
N ARG A 4 -0.04 64.28 -22.08
CA ARG A 4 -0.67 63.50 -21.01
C ARG A 4 -0.86 62.04 -21.41
N GLN A 5 -1.29 61.80 -22.66
CA GLN A 5 -1.52 60.44 -23.18
C GLN A 5 -0.23 59.62 -23.33
N LEU A 6 0.92 60.25 -23.60
CA LEU A 6 2.20 59.54 -23.64
C LEU A 6 2.62 59.15 -22.22
N PHE A 7 2.63 60.09 -21.29
CA PHE A 7 2.97 59.83 -19.88
C PHE A 7 2.09 58.75 -19.25
N GLU A 8 0.76 58.82 -19.46
CA GLU A 8 -0.19 57.79 -19.02
C GLU A 8 0.10 56.40 -19.60
N ARG A 9 0.50 56.30 -20.88
CA ARG A 9 0.86 55.00 -21.48
C ARG A 9 2.11 54.39 -20.84
N HIS A 10 3.12 55.20 -20.54
CA HIS A 10 4.34 54.74 -19.86
C HIS A 10 4.04 54.33 -18.41
N ARG A 11 3.25 55.14 -17.69
CA ARG A 11 2.75 54.81 -16.34
C ARG A 11 1.96 53.49 -16.33
N LYS A 12 0.97 53.31 -17.22
CA LYS A 12 0.17 52.08 -17.32
C LYS A 12 1.02 50.83 -17.63
N ARG A 13 2.17 50.97 -18.30
CA ARG A 13 3.13 49.86 -18.51
C ARG A 13 3.92 49.51 -17.25
N LEU A 14 4.30 50.51 -16.45
CA LEU A 14 4.96 50.32 -15.16
C LEU A 14 4.02 49.72 -14.11
N GLU A 15 2.76 50.17 -14.09
CA GLU A 15 1.69 49.55 -13.30
C GLU A 15 1.48 48.07 -13.71
N LYS A 16 1.51 47.75 -15.01
CA LYS A 16 1.49 46.36 -15.51
C LYS A 16 2.72 45.54 -15.08
N GLU A 17 3.93 46.11 -15.11
CA GLU A 17 5.15 45.42 -14.65
C GLU A 17 5.05 45.07 -13.15
N ALA A 18 4.60 46.03 -12.35
CA ALA A 18 4.38 45.86 -10.91
C ALA A 18 3.31 44.79 -10.62
N TRP A 19 2.18 44.86 -11.34
CA TRP A 19 1.10 43.89 -11.22
C TRP A 19 1.55 42.47 -11.59
N LEU A 20 2.29 42.31 -12.69
CA LEU A 20 2.82 41.00 -13.09
C LEU A 20 3.77 40.41 -12.04
N LYS A 21 4.61 41.25 -11.41
CA LYS A 21 5.50 40.83 -10.32
C LYS A 21 4.74 40.41 -9.07
N SER A 22 3.68 41.13 -8.69
CA SER A 22 2.82 40.71 -7.58
C SER A 22 2.10 39.39 -7.87
N VAL A 23 1.56 39.22 -9.08
CA VAL A 23 0.89 37.97 -9.51
C VAL A 23 1.87 36.80 -9.44
N LEU A 24 3.03 36.90 -10.09
CA LEU A 24 4.04 35.83 -10.10
C LEU A 24 4.50 35.46 -8.69
N LEU A 25 4.75 36.44 -7.81
CA LEU A 25 5.15 36.15 -6.42
C LEU A 25 4.02 35.47 -5.63
N SER A 26 2.78 35.95 -5.75
CA SER A 26 1.64 35.31 -5.09
C SER A 26 1.35 33.91 -5.63
N LEU A 27 1.62 33.66 -6.92
CA LEU A 27 1.41 32.38 -7.58
C LEU A 27 2.41 31.32 -7.11
N VAL A 28 3.68 31.69 -6.88
CA VAL A 28 4.66 30.80 -6.23
C VAL A 28 4.16 30.38 -4.84
N ILE A 29 3.68 31.34 -4.03
CA ILE A 29 3.17 31.06 -2.68
C ILE A 29 1.87 30.25 -2.73
N GLY A 30 1.00 30.51 -3.73
CA GLY A 30 -0.22 29.74 -3.98
C GLY A 30 0.06 28.30 -4.37
N PHE A 31 1.04 28.04 -5.24
CA PHE A 31 1.45 26.68 -5.58
C PHE A 31 2.15 25.96 -4.41
N ALA A 32 2.95 26.67 -3.60
CA ALA A 32 3.51 26.11 -2.38
C ALA A 32 2.41 25.73 -1.35
N ALA A 33 1.37 26.55 -1.22
CA ALA A 33 0.21 26.23 -0.40
C ALA A 33 -0.59 25.04 -0.95
N MET A 34 -0.82 25.00 -2.28
CA MET A 34 -1.45 23.87 -2.98
C MET A 34 -0.69 22.56 -2.72
N LEU A 35 0.64 22.57 -2.86
CA LEU A 35 1.50 21.42 -2.59
C LEU A 35 1.37 20.99 -1.12
N ALA A 36 1.46 21.91 -0.16
CA ALA A 36 1.32 21.60 1.26
C ALA A 36 -0.06 20.98 1.58
N THR A 37 -1.15 21.49 0.99
CA THR A 37 -2.48 20.88 1.14
C THR A 37 -2.57 19.51 0.49
N ALA A 38 -1.92 19.28 -0.65
CA ALA A 38 -1.90 17.98 -1.32
C ALA A 38 -1.11 16.92 -0.51
N VAL A 39 0.01 17.29 0.13
CA VAL A 39 0.70 16.44 1.10
C VAL A 39 -0.25 16.04 2.23
N LEU A 40 -0.91 17.03 2.85
CA LEU A 40 -1.80 16.79 3.99
C LEU A 40 -2.99 15.88 3.59
N THR A 41 -3.61 16.11 2.44
CA THR A 41 -4.76 15.29 2.01
C THR A 41 -4.36 13.87 1.63
N TRP A 42 -3.13 13.67 1.13
CA TRP A 42 -2.59 12.34 0.87
C TRP A 42 -2.26 11.59 2.17
N VAL A 43 -1.64 12.24 3.16
CA VAL A 43 -1.33 11.65 4.48
C VAL A 43 -2.59 11.31 5.28
N PHE A 44 -3.66 12.09 5.15
CA PHE A 44 -4.94 11.82 5.83
C PHE A 44 -5.95 11.05 4.97
N GLU A 45 -5.54 10.51 3.83
CA GLU A 45 -6.37 9.68 2.93
C GLU A 45 -7.72 10.33 2.57
N LYS A 46 -7.70 11.65 2.31
CA LYS A 46 -8.89 12.45 2.04
C LYS A 46 -8.90 13.00 0.61
N ASN A 47 -10.12 13.18 0.11
CA ASN A 47 -10.43 13.77 -1.19
C ASN A 47 -9.81 15.18 -1.36
N GLY A 48 -8.58 15.24 -1.89
CA GLY A 48 -7.74 16.45 -1.81
C GLY A 48 -7.99 17.53 -2.87
N LEU A 49 -8.60 17.18 -4.00
CA LEU A 49 -8.70 18.03 -5.21
C LEU A 49 -9.25 19.43 -4.91
N TRP A 50 -10.39 19.51 -4.24
CA TRP A 50 -11.07 20.77 -3.97
C TRP A 50 -10.33 21.60 -2.91
N PHE A 51 -9.71 20.96 -1.93
CA PHE A 51 -8.90 21.65 -0.93
C PHE A 51 -7.65 22.26 -1.56
N SER A 52 -6.89 21.52 -2.38
CA SER A 52 -5.67 22.06 -2.99
C SER A 52 -5.96 23.13 -4.06
N LEU A 53 -7.00 22.96 -4.86
CA LEU A 53 -7.44 23.97 -5.84
C LEU A 53 -7.94 25.25 -5.14
N SER A 54 -8.72 25.12 -4.07
CA SER A 54 -9.18 26.27 -3.27
C SER A 54 -8.02 27.01 -2.61
N ALA A 55 -7.02 26.29 -2.08
CA ALA A 55 -5.82 26.88 -1.49
C ALA A 55 -5.05 27.74 -2.50
N LEU A 56 -4.83 27.23 -3.72
CA LEU A 56 -4.21 27.99 -4.81
C LEU A 56 -4.96 29.30 -5.09
N VAL A 57 -6.28 29.23 -5.28
CA VAL A 57 -7.11 30.38 -5.67
C VAL A 57 -7.20 31.42 -4.55
N VAL A 58 -7.47 30.99 -3.31
CA VAL A 58 -7.62 31.88 -2.14
C VAL A 58 -6.30 32.57 -1.81
N VAL A 59 -5.20 31.81 -1.75
CA VAL A 59 -3.87 32.36 -1.43
C VAL A 59 -3.40 33.32 -2.53
N THR A 60 -3.49 32.93 -3.80
CA THR A 60 -3.06 33.79 -4.92
C THR A 60 -3.92 35.05 -5.02
N GLY A 61 -5.25 34.88 -4.92
CA GLY A 61 -6.23 35.98 -5.01
C GLY A 61 -6.13 36.99 -3.87
N GLY A 62 -5.88 36.54 -2.63
CA GLY A 62 -5.66 37.41 -1.48
C GLY A 62 -4.29 38.10 -1.48
N LEU A 63 -3.23 37.38 -1.86
CA LEU A 63 -1.86 37.92 -1.82
C LEU A 63 -1.52 38.83 -3.02
N THR A 64 -2.11 38.64 -4.20
CA THR A 64 -1.89 39.50 -5.38
C THR A 64 -2.10 41.00 -5.06
N PRO A 65 -3.28 41.45 -4.57
CA PRO A 65 -3.49 42.86 -4.27
C PRO A 65 -2.61 43.34 -3.10
N LEU A 66 -2.38 42.49 -2.09
CA LEU A 66 -1.52 42.83 -0.96
C LEU A 66 -0.09 43.14 -1.40
N PHE A 67 0.53 42.27 -2.22
CA PHE A 67 1.87 42.52 -2.75
C PHE A 67 1.91 43.69 -3.73
N TYR A 68 0.86 43.87 -4.55
CA TYR A 68 0.76 45.04 -5.42
C TYR A 68 0.82 46.33 -4.58
N PHE A 69 -0.13 46.54 -3.66
CA PHE A 69 -0.22 47.79 -2.91
C PHE A 69 0.94 48.00 -1.92
N LYS A 70 1.45 46.95 -1.27
CA LYS A 70 2.47 47.06 -0.21
C LYS A 70 3.91 47.04 -0.73
N ARG A 71 4.20 46.37 -1.86
CA ARG A 71 5.58 46.02 -2.26
C ARG A 71 5.99 46.44 -3.67
N PHE A 72 5.07 46.47 -4.62
CA PHE A 72 5.39 46.68 -6.05
C PHE A 72 4.74 47.92 -6.68
N ARG A 73 3.74 48.54 -6.05
CA ARG A 73 3.08 49.75 -6.55
C ARG A 73 4.14 50.81 -6.91
N PRO A 74 4.23 51.23 -8.17
CA PRO A 74 5.24 52.19 -8.58
C PRO A 74 4.87 53.57 -8.04
N ASP A 75 5.86 54.24 -7.44
CA ASP A 75 5.76 55.62 -7.01
C ASP A 75 5.99 56.58 -8.20
N ASP A 76 5.30 57.72 -8.23
CA ASP A 76 5.34 58.66 -9.37
C ASP A 76 6.76 59.20 -9.60
N ARG A 77 7.55 59.38 -8.53
CA ARG A 77 8.97 59.77 -8.62
C ARG A 77 9.85 58.67 -9.23
N GLN A 78 9.53 57.40 -9.01
CA GLN A 78 10.22 56.27 -9.63
C GLN A 78 9.85 56.14 -11.12
N ILE A 79 8.58 56.37 -11.46
CA ILE A 79 8.09 56.42 -12.85
C ILE A 79 8.83 57.52 -13.60
N ALA A 80 8.85 58.74 -13.06
CA ALA A 80 9.53 59.89 -13.65
C ALA A 80 11.02 59.60 -13.91
N ARG A 81 11.75 59.11 -12.89
CA ARG A 81 13.17 58.73 -13.01
C ARG A 81 13.43 57.65 -14.07
N ARG A 82 12.51 56.70 -14.27
CA ARG A 82 12.65 55.66 -15.31
C ARG A 82 12.39 56.21 -16.72
N ILE A 83 11.53 57.22 -16.85
CA ILE A 83 11.27 57.94 -18.10
C ILE A 83 12.45 58.88 -18.42
N ASP A 84 13.05 59.54 -17.42
CA ASP A 84 14.19 60.45 -17.62
C ASP A 84 15.43 59.77 -18.22
N ARG A 85 15.65 58.49 -17.88
CA ARG A 85 16.71 57.64 -18.45
C ARG A 85 16.59 57.42 -19.97
N LEU A 86 15.50 57.87 -20.60
CA LEU A 86 15.27 57.81 -22.04
C LEU A 86 15.77 59.07 -22.77
N GLY A 87 16.58 59.91 -22.10
CA GLY A 87 17.25 61.08 -22.68
C GLY A 87 16.62 62.42 -22.30
N LEU A 88 15.85 62.49 -21.22
CA LEU A 88 15.15 63.71 -20.79
C LEU A 88 15.86 64.47 -19.66
N GLU A 89 17.06 64.05 -19.24
CA GLU A 89 17.96 64.85 -18.40
C GLU A 89 17.31 65.36 -17.09
N GLU A 90 16.60 64.48 -16.38
CA GLU A 90 15.89 64.80 -15.12
C GLU A 90 14.76 65.86 -15.24
N ARG A 91 14.32 66.19 -16.46
CA ARG A 91 13.22 67.13 -16.69
C ARG A 91 11.87 66.56 -16.25
N VAL A 92 11.65 65.24 -16.33
CA VAL A 92 10.37 64.60 -15.91
C VAL A 92 10.28 64.48 -14.39
N ILE A 93 11.36 64.12 -13.69
CA ILE A 93 11.40 64.13 -12.22
C ILE A 93 11.23 65.55 -11.68
N THR A 94 11.90 66.55 -12.28
CA THR A 94 11.71 67.97 -11.94
C THR A 94 10.26 68.43 -12.21
N MET A 95 9.67 68.05 -13.35
CA MET A 95 8.26 68.32 -13.68
C MET A 95 7.28 67.70 -12.67
N THR A 96 7.64 66.54 -12.10
CA THR A 96 6.83 65.79 -11.12
C THR A 96 6.96 66.39 -9.72
N GLU A 97 8.18 66.75 -9.28
CA GLU A 97 8.42 67.40 -7.99
C GLU A 97 7.80 68.81 -7.91
N LEU A 98 7.70 69.50 -9.06
CA LEU A 98 7.08 70.84 -9.16
C LEU A 98 5.59 70.83 -9.55
N ALA A 99 4.93 69.67 -9.52
CA ALA A 99 3.55 69.51 -10.00
C ALA A 99 2.54 70.48 -9.35
N ASP A 100 2.62 70.70 -8.04
CA ASP A 100 1.67 71.55 -7.29
C ASP A 100 2.06 73.02 -7.20
N SER A 101 3.32 73.35 -7.54
CA SER A 101 3.82 74.72 -7.48
C SER A 101 3.17 75.62 -8.53
N LYS A 102 2.95 76.90 -8.21
CA LYS A 102 2.38 77.91 -9.13
C LYS A 102 3.39 78.96 -9.60
N GLU A 103 4.65 78.82 -9.20
CA GLU A 103 5.71 79.76 -9.55
C GLU A 103 5.99 79.77 -11.05
N TYR A 104 6.31 80.94 -11.58
CA TYR A 104 6.59 81.13 -13.01
C TYR A 104 7.70 80.20 -13.54
N ILE A 105 8.79 80.04 -12.76
CA ILE A 105 9.91 79.16 -13.11
C ILE A 105 9.44 77.70 -13.22
N ALA A 106 8.64 77.24 -12.27
CA ALA A 106 8.11 75.88 -12.27
C ALA A 106 7.09 75.62 -13.38
N VAL A 107 6.25 76.59 -13.74
CA VAL A 107 5.39 76.49 -14.94
C VAL A 107 6.26 76.35 -16.20
N ARG A 108 7.32 77.15 -16.32
CA ARG A 108 8.22 77.14 -17.47
C ARG A 108 9.05 75.86 -17.59
N GLN A 109 9.56 75.33 -16.47
CA GLN A 109 10.29 74.05 -16.45
C GLN A 109 9.40 72.87 -16.84
N ARG A 110 8.13 72.85 -16.39
CA ARG A 110 7.16 71.83 -16.82
C ARG A 110 6.84 71.94 -18.32
N ALA A 111 6.80 73.15 -18.89
CA ALA A 111 6.61 73.36 -20.32
C ALA A 111 7.83 72.90 -21.16
N ASP A 112 9.05 73.20 -20.72
CA ASP A 112 10.29 72.74 -21.37
C ASP A 112 10.42 71.21 -21.33
N ALA A 113 10.13 70.57 -20.19
CA ALA A 113 10.07 69.11 -20.06
C ALA A 113 9.06 68.50 -21.06
N GLN A 114 7.90 69.13 -21.21
CA GLN A 114 6.86 68.74 -22.16
C GLN A 114 7.27 68.94 -23.64
N GLU A 115 8.09 69.93 -23.96
CA GLU A 115 8.62 70.16 -25.29
C GLU A 115 9.70 69.12 -25.65
N LYS A 116 10.62 68.85 -24.72
CA LYS A 116 11.64 67.81 -24.87
C LYS A 116 11.03 66.40 -25.00
N MET A 117 9.96 66.10 -24.26
CA MET A 117 9.19 64.86 -24.45
C MET A 117 8.50 64.73 -25.81
N LYS A 118 8.22 65.83 -26.53
CA LYS A 118 7.73 65.78 -27.92
C LYS A 118 8.85 65.61 -28.93
N ALA A 119 10.01 66.22 -28.68
CA ALA A 119 11.17 66.17 -29.55
C ALA A 119 11.84 64.79 -29.59
N LEU A 120 11.74 64.02 -28.51
CA LEU A 120 12.19 62.64 -28.46
C LEU A 120 11.06 61.70 -28.91
N GLU A 121 11.30 60.90 -29.95
CA GLU A 121 10.50 59.71 -30.24
C GLU A 121 10.81 58.62 -29.20
N ILE A 122 10.28 58.80 -27.98
CA ILE A 122 10.59 57.93 -26.84
C ILE A 122 10.19 56.49 -27.16
N LYS A 123 11.21 55.66 -27.43
CA LYS A 123 11.04 54.25 -27.73
C LYS A 123 10.43 53.54 -26.53
N GLN A 124 9.57 52.56 -26.80
CA GLN A 124 8.75 51.90 -25.79
C GLN A 124 9.61 51.23 -24.69
N ILE A 125 9.32 51.53 -23.42
CA ILE A 125 9.95 50.84 -22.27
C ILE A 125 9.57 49.35 -22.32
N SER A 126 10.57 48.47 -22.27
CA SER A 126 10.40 47.02 -22.21
C SER A 126 10.10 46.54 -20.78
N LEU A 127 9.14 45.62 -20.67
CA LEU A 127 8.76 44.98 -19.41
C LEU A 127 9.92 44.13 -18.88
N HIS A 128 10.38 44.41 -17.68
CA HIS A 128 11.43 43.63 -17.02
C HIS A 128 10.85 42.75 -15.91
N VAL A 129 10.77 41.46 -16.18
CA VAL A 129 10.29 40.40 -15.26
C VAL A 129 11.47 39.50 -14.90
N SER A 130 11.54 39.03 -13.65
CA SER A 130 12.61 38.13 -13.22
C SER A 130 12.41 36.73 -13.82
N ALA A 131 13.40 36.25 -14.59
CA ALA A 131 13.40 34.87 -15.10
C ALA A 131 13.35 33.84 -13.96
N ALA A 132 13.97 34.14 -12.80
CA ALA A 132 13.92 33.28 -11.63
C ALA A 132 12.50 33.15 -11.03
N LEU A 133 11.68 34.20 -11.06
CA LEU A 133 10.27 34.10 -10.62
C LEU A 133 9.46 33.21 -11.57
N ILE A 134 9.70 33.30 -12.88
CA ILE A 134 9.03 32.45 -13.86
C ILE A 134 9.45 30.98 -13.68
N ALA A 135 10.74 30.72 -13.49
CA ALA A 135 11.26 29.38 -13.20
C ALA A 135 10.67 28.78 -11.92
N LEU A 136 10.60 29.56 -10.83
CA LEU A 136 9.96 29.14 -9.57
C LEU A 136 8.47 28.82 -9.77
N VAL A 137 7.74 29.64 -10.51
CA VAL A 137 6.33 29.35 -10.85
C VAL A 137 6.20 28.02 -11.58
N CYS A 138 7.07 27.73 -12.57
CA CYS A 138 7.05 26.46 -13.27
C CYS A 138 7.35 25.27 -12.35
N VAL A 139 8.40 25.36 -11.51
CA VAL A 139 8.81 24.28 -10.60
C VAL A 139 7.76 23.99 -9.53
N PHE A 140 7.25 25.01 -8.83
CA PHE A 140 6.19 24.81 -7.85
C PHE A 140 4.86 24.42 -8.51
N GLY A 141 4.59 24.92 -9.72
CA GLY A 141 3.42 24.54 -10.50
C GLY A 141 3.42 23.06 -10.89
N THR A 142 4.52 22.53 -11.44
CA THR A 142 4.59 21.11 -11.80
C THR A 142 4.49 20.21 -10.57
N LEU A 143 5.21 20.52 -9.48
CA LEU A 143 5.17 19.74 -8.24
C LEU A 143 3.80 19.79 -7.54
N GLY A 144 3.16 20.95 -7.47
CA GLY A 144 1.84 21.11 -6.84
C GLY A 144 0.73 20.42 -7.63
N LEU A 145 0.79 20.48 -8.97
CA LEU A 145 -0.14 19.76 -9.86
C LEU A 145 0.10 18.25 -9.80
N SER A 146 1.34 17.78 -9.92
CA SER A 146 1.65 16.34 -9.92
C SER A 146 1.27 15.69 -8.60
N LEU A 147 1.61 16.29 -7.46
CA LEU A 147 1.24 15.75 -6.16
C LEU A 147 -0.28 15.80 -5.92
N THR A 148 -0.97 16.83 -6.41
CA THR A 148 -2.44 16.84 -6.37
C THR A 148 -3.00 15.67 -7.18
N THR A 149 -2.51 15.40 -8.39
CA THR A 149 -2.98 14.24 -9.17
C THR A 149 -2.69 12.91 -8.46
N VAL A 150 -1.50 12.72 -7.88
CA VAL A 150 -1.15 11.52 -7.11
C VAL A 150 -2.06 11.34 -5.89
N SER A 151 -2.24 12.38 -5.08
CA SER A 151 -3.14 12.38 -3.92
C SER A 151 -4.58 12.00 -4.30
N THR A 152 -5.08 12.51 -5.44
CA THR A 152 -6.44 12.19 -5.89
C THR A 152 -6.56 10.78 -6.45
N LEU A 153 -5.60 10.29 -7.23
CA LEU A 153 -5.62 8.94 -7.78
C LEU A 153 -5.44 7.87 -6.70
N SER A 154 -4.63 8.15 -5.68
CA SER A 154 -4.49 7.32 -4.48
C SER A 154 -5.80 7.22 -3.70
N TYR A 155 -6.54 8.32 -3.52
CA TYR A 155 -7.87 8.27 -2.88
C TYR A 155 -8.88 7.40 -3.67
N TYR A 156 -8.79 7.37 -5.00
CA TYR A 156 -9.63 6.50 -5.85
C TYR A 156 -9.09 5.06 -5.99
N GLY A 157 -8.04 4.67 -5.25
CA GLY A 157 -7.46 3.33 -5.32
C GLY A 157 -6.68 3.00 -6.60
N LEU A 158 -6.43 4.00 -7.47
CA LEU A 158 -5.70 3.83 -8.74
C LEU A 158 -4.18 3.93 -8.58
N LEU A 159 -3.70 4.42 -7.43
CA LEU A 159 -2.30 4.45 -7.03
C LEU A 159 -2.19 3.99 -5.58
N PRO A 160 -1.07 3.37 -5.16
CA PRO A 160 -0.90 2.97 -3.78
C PRO A 160 -0.88 4.19 -2.85
N THR A 161 -1.47 4.01 -1.67
CA THR A 161 -1.50 5.04 -0.63
C THR A 161 -0.15 5.14 0.08
N ILE A 162 0.13 6.27 0.73
CA ILE A 162 1.42 6.50 1.40
C ILE A 162 1.74 5.41 2.44
N GLY A 163 0.72 4.87 3.13
CA GLY A 163 0.87 3.72 4.03
C GLY A 163 1.41 2.48 3.30
N GLN A 164 0.74 2.04 2.24
CA GLN A 164 1.15 0.88 1.42
C GLN A 164 2.57 1.03 0.83
N ILE A 165 2.94 2.25 0.41
CA ILE A 165 4.30 2.54 -0.09
C ILE A 165 5.34 2.37 1.02
N ILE A 166 5.06 2.83 2.24
CA ILE A 166 5.96 2.68 3.39
C ILE A 166 6.06 1.20 3.79
N ASP A 167 4.92 0.51 3.86
CA ASP A 167 4.81 -0.91 4.24
C ASP A 167 5.63 -1.81 3.29
N THR A 168 5.52 -1.58 1.98
CA THR A 168 6.31 -2.29 0.94
C THR A 168 7.82 -1.98 1.00
N THR A 169 8.26 -0.98 1.79
CA THR A 169 9.68 -0.64 1.97
C THR A 169 10.27 -1.07 3.30
N LEU A 170 9.45 -1.60 4.22
CA LEU A 170 9.93 -2.29 5.40
C LEU A 170 10.31 -3.73 5.00
N PRO A 171 11.45 -4.26 5.43
CA PRO A 171 11.67 -5.70 5.34
C PRO A 171 10.57 -6.41 6.15
N PRO A 172 10.09 -7.59 5.73
CA PRO A 172 9.17 -8.37 6.55
C PRO A 172 9.78 -8.59 7.93
N GLU A 173 8.94 -8.59 8.97
CA GLU A 173 9.41 -8.87 10.33
C GLU A 173 10.11 -10.23 10.34
N PRO A 174 11.26 -10.36 11.04
CA PRO A 174 12.01 -11.60 11.03
C PRO A 174 11.15 -12.72 11.64
N ILE A 175 10.85 -13.73 10.84
CA ILE A 175 10.17 -14.94 11.30
C ILE A 175 11.06 -15.54 12.40
N VAL A 176 10.50 -15.67 13.60
CA VAL A 176 11.17 -16.32 14.72
C VAL A 176 10.90 -17.81 14.59
N GLU A 177 11.97 -18.60 14.43
CA GLU A 177 11.91 -20.04 14.30
C GLU A 177 12.49 -20.70 15.56
N PHE A 178 11.93 -21.85 15.94
CA PHE A 178 12.33 -22.65 17.08
C PHE A 178 12.64 -24.09 16.67
N GLU A 179 13.59 -24.71 17.36
CA GLU A 179 14.03 -26.09 17.11
C GLU A 179 13.25 -27.05 18.01
N VAL A 180 12.53 -28.02 17.42
CA VAL A 180 11.83 -29.10 18.13
C VAL A 180 12.53 -30.41 17.81
N ASN A 181 13.08 -31.07 18.84
CA ASN A 181 13.83 -32.31 18.73
C ASN A 181 13.15 -33.45 19.48
N TYR A 182 13.04 -34.61 18.82
CA TYR A 182 12.57 -35.86 19.40
C TYR A 182 13.71 -36.87 19.44
N TYR A 183 13.91 -37.51 20.59
CA TYR A 183 15.00 -38.46 20.82
C TYR A 183 14.50 -39.78 21.39
N VAL A 184 15.27 -40.84 21.15
CA VAL A 184 15.25 -42.07 21.95
C VAL A 184 16.59 -42.15 22.67
N GLU A 185 16.61 -42.60 23.93
CA GLU A 185 17.86 -42.77 24.67
C GLU A 185 18.68 -43.94 24.09
N ASP A 186 19.99 -43.73 23.85
CA ASP A 186 20.86 -44.65 23.11
C ASP A 186 20.73 -46.12 23.57
N GLY A 187 20.18 -46.97 22.71
CA GLY A 187 20.02 -48.41 22.96
C GLY A 187 18.73 -48.82 23.68
N GLN A 188 17.73 -47.95 23.80
CA GLN A 188 16.43 -48.27 24.41
C GLN A 188 15.31 -48.48 23.38
N GLY A 189 15.04 -49.74 23.05
CA GLY A 189 13.67 -50.25 22.90
C GLY A 189 12.71 -49.66 21.86
N GLY A 190 13.15 -48.83 20.92
CA GLY A 190 12.29 -48.25 19.90
C GLY A 190 12.95 -47.18 19.03
N ILE A 191 12.14 -46.60 18.14
CA ILE A 191 12.51 -45.57 17.17
C ILE A 191 11.45 -44.47 17.11
N ILE A 192 11.82 -43.28 16.64
CA ILE A 192 10.85 -42.26 16.21
C ILE A 192 10.60 -42.42 14.71
N GLU A 193 9.35 -42.58 14.32
CA GLU A 193 8.88 -42.49 12.95
C GLU A 193 8.33 -41.08 12.70
N GLY A 194 8.92 -40.35 11.75
CA GLY A 194 8.54 -38.97 11.41
C GLY A 194 9.74 -38.05 11.26
N GLU A 195 9.51 -36.75 11.43
CA GLU A 195 10.57 -35.73 11.39
C GLU A 195 11.09 -35.47 12.81
N GLU A 196 12.23 -36.09 13.16
CA GLU A 196 12.86 -36.03 14.49
C GLU A 196 13.44 -34.66 14.86
N PHE A 197 13.84 -33.87 13.86
CA PHE A 197 14.34 -32.50 14.00
C PHE A 197 13.50 -31.57 13.14
N GLN A 198 12.76 -30.66 13.77
CA GLN A 198 11.84 -29.73 13.12
C GLN A 198 12.26 -28.29 13.40
N ILE A 199 12.12 -27.44 12.39
CA ILE A 199 12.22 -25.98 12.51
C ILE A 199 10.80 -25.43 12.35
N VAL A 200 10.23 -24.93 13.45
CA VAL A 200 8.83 -24.48 13.50
C VAL A 200 8.81 -22.98 13.78
N ALA A 201 8.03 -22.22 13.01
CA ALA A 201 7.87 -20.79 13.25
C ALA A 201 7.06 -20.54 14.54
N GLN A 202 7.30 -19.40 15.20
CA GLN A 202 6.67 -19.07 16.48
C GLN A 202 5.13 -19.07 16.37
N GLY A 203 4.50 -19.93 17.17
CA GLY A 203 3.04 -20.10 17.23
C GLY A 203 2.44 -21.00 16.14
N GLU A 204 3.26 -21.55 15.23
CA GLU A 204 2.83 -22.57 14.27
C GLU A 204 2.83 -23.97 14.91
N THR A 205 2.22 -24.93 14.21
CA THR A 205 2.15 -26.34 14.59
C THR A 205 3.25 -27.14 13.87
N GLY A 206 3.94 -28.02 14.60
CA GLY A 206 4.99 -28.90 14.06
C GLY A 206 4.46 -30.08 13.23
N SER A 207 5.38 -30.86 12.66
CA SER A 207 5.08 -32.14 11.99
C SER A 207 4.73 -33.22 13.02
N LEU A 208 3.77 -34.09 12.68
CA LEU A 208 3.40 -35.27 13.49
C LEU A 208 4.56 -36.28 13.52
N VAL A 209 4.87 -36.81 14.72
CA VAL A 209 5.81 -37.92 14.94
C VAL A 209 5.13 -39.07 15.69
N TYR A 210 5.70 -40.27 15.60
CA TYR A 210 5.22 -41.47 16.26
C TYR A 210 6.36 -42.27 16.91
N ALA A 211 6.22 -42.60 18.19
CA ALA A 211 7.18 -43.44 18.92
C ALA A 211 6.83 -44.93 18.75
N ALA A 212 7.58 -45.63 17.90
CA ALA A 212 7.41 -47.07 17.64
C ALA A 212 8.34 -47.89 18.55
N ALA A 213 7.78 -48.88 19.28
CA ALA A 213 8.56 -49.75 20.15
C ALA A 213 9.14 -50.97 19.41
N ASP A 214 10.35 -51.37 19.77
CA ASP A 214 11.02 -52.59 19.27
C ASP A 214 10.39 -53.87 19.86
N GLU A 215 10.70 -55.02 19.26
CA GLU A 215 10.28 -56.33 19.77
C GLU A 215 10.69 -56.55 21.24
N GLY A 216 9.70 -56.84 22.08
CA GLY A 216 9.92 -57.04 23.53
C GLY A 216 9.90 -55.76 24.36
N TRP A 217 9.57 -54.60 23.77
CA TRP A 217 9.43 -53.31 24.46
C TRP A 217 8.02 -52.74 24.28
N ALA A 218 7.61 -51.89 25.21
CA ALA A 218 6.39 -51.09 25.15
C ALA A 218 6.74 -49.61 25.30
N PHE A 219 6.04 -48.74 24.57
CA PHE A 219 6.12 -47.30 24.80
C PHE A 219 5.53 -46.95 26.18
N ALA A 220 6.31 -46.26 27.00
CA ALA A 220 5.97 -45.92 28.39
C ALA A 220 5.49 -44.46 28.55
N GLY A 221 5.74 -43.61 27.55
CA GLY A 221 5.41 -42.18 27.56
C GLY A 221 6.56 -41.31 27.05
N TRP A 222 6.32 -40.01 26.91
CA TRP A 222 7.35 -39.02 26.63
C TRP A 222 7.90 -38.42 27.94
N SER A 223 9.09 -37.81 27.88
CA SER A 223 9.82 -37.25 29.04
C SER A 223 9.10 -36.13 29.80
N ASP A 224 8.13 -35.47 29.18
CA ASP A 224 7.27 -34.46 29.79
C ASP A 224 5.98 -35.04 30.41
N GLY A 225 5.76 -36.34 30.26
CA GLY A 225 4.58 -37.06 30.75
C GLY A 225 3.44 -37.19 29.74
N TYR A 226 3.62 -36.80 28.47
CA TYR A 226 2.64 -37.07 27.43
C TYR A 226 2.54 -38.59 27.19
N ALA A 227 1.32 -39.13 27.18
CA ALA A 227 1.07 -40.58 27.26
C ALA A 227 0.79 -41.26 25.92
N GLU A 228 0.51 -40.49 24.86
CA GLU A 228 0.14 -41.03 23.54
C GLU A 228 1.40 -41.16 22.67
N PRO A 229 1.55 -42.26 21.90
CA PRO A 229 2.75 -42.51 21.10
C PRO A 229 2.84 -41.64 19.85
N TYR A 230 1.71 -41.16 19.33
CA TYR A 230 1.69 -40.10 18.32
C TYR A 230 1.81 -38.74 19.02
N ARG A 231 2.52 -37.78 18.42
CA ARG A 231 2.78 -36.48 19.04
C ARG A 231 2.96 -35.38 17.99
N GLN A 232 2.41 -34.21 18.28
CA GLN A 232 2.53 -33.00 17.47
C GLN A 232 2.52 -31.80 18.42
N GLU A 233 3.47 -30.88 18.25
CA GLU A 233 3.48 -29.64 19.03
C GLU A 233 2.60 -28.59 18.36
N GLU A 234 1.65 -28.04 19.11
CA GLU A 234 0.84 -26.87 18.73
C GLU A 234 1.38 -25.62 19.44
N ASP A 235 1.26 -24.44 18.81
CA ASP A 235 1.68 -23.16 19.39
C ASP A 235 3.14 -23.17 19.90
N VAL A 236 4.10 -23.48 19.01
CA VAL A 236 5.52 -23.57 19.40
C VAL A 236 6.07 -22.20 19.82
N GLN A 237 6.32 -22.02 21.12
CA GLN A 237 6.82 -20.77 21.73
C GLN A 237 8.30 -20.81 22.17
N GLY A 238 9.02 -21.89 21.89
CA GLY A 238 10.44 -22.04 22.25
C GLY A 238 11.04 -23.36 21.77
N ASN A 239 12.37 -23.47 21.85
CA ASN A 239 13.07 -24.72 21.52
C ASN A 239 12.70 -25.84 22.51
N MET A 240 12.56 -27.06 21.99
CA MET A 240 12.15 -28.24 22.74
C MET A 240 13.06 -29.44 22.45
N GLU A 241 13.37 -30.20 23.51
CA GLU A 241 14.08 -31.48 23.47
C GLU A 241 13.23 -32.49 24.24
N ILE A 242 12.69 -33.48 23.53
CA ILE A 242 11.66 -34.39 24.04
C ILE A 242 12.14 -35.83 23.82
N PHE A 243 12.08 -36.67 24.85
CA PHE A 243 12.55 -38.06 24.77
C PHE A 243 11.37 -39.05 24.83
N ALA A 244 11.31 -40.00 23.91
CA ALA A 244 10.43 -41.17 24.02
C ALA A 244 11.04 -42.18 24.99
N LEU A 245 10.23 -42.68 25.93
CA LEU A 245 10.63 -43.65 26.94
C LEU A 245 10.00 -45.00 26.62
N PHE A 246 10.80 -46.07 26.71
CA PHE A 246 10.37 -47.44 26.44
C PHE A 246 10.68 -48.35 27.64
N GLU A 247 9.76 -49.26 27.97
CA GLU A 247 9.91 -50.25 29.04
C GLU A 247 9.95 -51.66 28.44
N GLN A 248 10.90 -52.49 28.89
CA GLN A 248 11.02 -53.87 28.41
C GLN A 248 9.88 -54.72 28.99
N MET A 249 9.07 -55.31 28.11
CA MET A 249 8.05 -56.28 28.52
C MET A 249 8.73 -57.56 29.03
N SER A 250 8.66 -57.78 30.34
CA SER A 250 9.21 -58.98 30.98
C SER A 250 8.51 -60.24 30.45
N GLY A 251 9.19 -61.00 29.60
CA GLY A 251 8.65 -62.22 28.99
C GLY A 251 8.21 -63.23 30.03
N ALA A 252 6.93 -63.60 30.00
CA ALA A 252 6.36 -64.63 30.86
C ALA A 252 6.75 -66.03 30.35
N GLY A 253 7.98 -66.45 30.67
CA GLY A 253 8.44 -67.84 30.71
C GLY A 253 8.53 -68.59 29.37
N ASP A 254 9.69 -69.20 29.13
CA ASP A 254 9.79 -70.37 28.24
C ASP A 254 8.75 -71.41 28.69
N GLY A 255 7.80 -71.69 27.81
CA GLY A 255 6.68 -72.60 28.04
C GLY A 255 6.55 -73.57 26.86
N ASP A 256 7.41 -74.57 26.85
CA ASP A 256 7.44 -75.68 25.91
C ASP A 256 6.16 -76.54 25.99
N GLY A 257 5.15 -76.17 25.20
CA GLY A 257 3.90 -76.90 25.02
C GLY A 257 3.74 -77.46 23.61
N GLU A 258 3.55 -78.78 23.49
CA GLU A 258 3.41 -79.50 22.21
C GLU A 258 2.18 -79.07 21.38
N PRO A 259 2.24 -79.18 20.03
CA PRO A 259 1.11 -78.90 19.16
C PRO A 259 0.04 -79.99 19.27
N THR A 260 -1.22 -79.60 19.45
CA THR A 260 -2.37 -80.53 19.39
C THR A 260 -3.20 -80.29 18.14
N ASP A 261 -3.20 -81.27 17.24
CA ASP A 261 -4.07 -81.31 16.06
C ASP A 261 -5.54 -81.51 16.45
N GLN A 262 -6.42 -80.56 16.11
CA GLN A 262 -7.79 -80.86 15.65
C GLN A 262 -8.48 -79.66 14.97
N PRO A 263 -9.30 -79.89 13.92
CA PRO A 263 -9.92 -78.82 13.12
C PRO A 263 -11.24 -78.31 13.74
N PRO A 264 -11.72 -77.11 13.36
CA PRO A 264 -12.97 -76.57 13.84
C PRO A 264 -14.19 -77.17 13.12
N ASP A 265 -15.00 -77.94 13.84
CA ASP A 265 -16.35 -78.32 13.40
C ASP A 265 -17.32 -77.12 13.48
N GLN A 266 -18.28 -77.09 12.55
CA GLN A 266 -19.21 -75.98 12.30
C GLN A 266 -20.60 -76.16 12.98
N PRO A 267 -21.59 -75.24 12.84
CA PRO A 267 -22.50 -74.88 13.93
C PRO A 267 -23.90 -75.54 13.90
N GLY A 268 -24.65 -75.40 15.01
CA GLY A 268 -26.12 -75.58 15.04
C GLY A 268 -26.84 -74.23 14.81
N GLU A 269 -27.66 -74.03 13.76
CA GLU A 269 -29.08 -74.48 13.60
C GLU A 269 -30.09 -73.63 14.41
N GLN A 270 -31.31 -73.22 13.99
CA GLN A 270 -32.14 -73.24 12.75
C GLN A 270 -33.33 -72.23 13.00
N GLN A 271 -34.21 -71.78 12.09
CA GLN A 271 -34.20 -71.44 10.64
C GLN A 271 -35.59 -70.86 10.25
N GLY A 272 -35.69 -69.93 9.27
CA GLY A 272 -36.96 -69.49 8.63
C GLY A 272 -36.76 -68.27 7.69
N ASP A 273 -36.80 -68.33 6.35
CA ASP A 273 -37.88 -68.77 5.41
C ASP A 273 -38.99 -67.69 5.29
N ASN A 274 -39.26 -67.01 4.15
CA ASN A 274 -38.78 -67.02 2.74
C ASN A 274 -38.88 -65.57 2.17
N GLY A 275 -38.45 -65.18 0.95
CA GLY A 275 -37.85 -65.83 -0.23
C GLY A 275 -37.72 -64.80 -1.40
N ASP A 276 -37.02 -65.17 -2.49
CA ASP A 276 -36.85 -64.50 -3.82
C ASP A 276 -36.45 -62.99 -3.89
N GLY A 277 -35.47 -62.53 -4.69
CA GLY A 277 -34.49 -63.20 -5.57
C GLY A 277 -33.77 -62.22 -6.54
N ASP A 278 -32.61 -62.65 -7.05
CA ASP A 278 -31.83 -62.18 -8.22
C ASP A 278 -30.65 -61.16 -8.06
N ASP A 279 -29.68 -61.34 -8.97
CA ASP A 279 -28.25 -60.98 -8.98
C ASP A 279 -27.84 -59.50 -8.80
N SER A 280 -26.76 -59.26 -8.03
CA SER A 280 -25.43 -58.95 -8.61
C SER A 280 -24.34 -58.62 -7.56
N ASN A 281 -23.17 -59.24 -7.70
CA ASN A 281 -21.91 -58.89 -7.01
C ASN A 281 -21.18 -57.80 -7.85
N PRO A 282 -20.27 -56.94 -7.33
CA PRO A 282 -19.11 -57.44 -6.56
C PRO A 282 -18.47 -56.49 -5.50
N VAL A 283 -17.58 -57.10 -4.69
CA VAL A 283 -16.53 -56.47 -3.83
C VAL A 283 -17.02 -55.48 -2.76
N GLU A 284 -17.20 -55.98 -1.54
CA GLU A 284 -17.18 -55.12 -0.35
C GLU A 284 -15.73 -54.73 -0.01
N GLN A 285 -15.37 -53.49 -0.35
CA GLN A 285 -14.05 -52.93 -0.08
C GLN A 285 -13.95 -52.57 1.40
N GLY A 286 -13.26 -53.41 2.18
CA GLY A 286 -12.95 -53.14 3.59
C GLY A 286 -12.03 -51.93 3.75
N GLY A 287 -12.63 -50.74 3.83
CA GLY A 287 -11.96 -49.48 4.16
C GLY A 287 -12.17 -49.11 5.62
N GLY A 288 -11.10 -49.10 6.41
CA GLY A 288 -11.15 -48.62 7.79
C GLY A 288 -11.61 -47.17 7.88
N LYS A 289 -12.42 -46.86 8.90
CA LYS A 289 -13.11 -45.57 9.04
C LYS A 289 -12.41 -44.67 10.07
N TYR A 290 -11.57 -43.75 9.59
CA TYR A 290 -11.06 -42.61 10.36
C TYR A 290 -10.86 -41.40 9.44
N GLU A 291 -11.42 -40.25 9.81
CA GLU A 291 -10.70 -39.02 10.19
C GLU A 291 -11.61 -37.78 10.15
N PRO A 292 -11.46 -36.82 11.09
CA PRO A 292 -12.29 -35.61 11.16
C PRO A 292 -11.93 -34.52 10.11
N ALA A 293 -10.79 -34.66 9.41
CA ALA A 293 -10.27 -33.61 8.52
C ALA A 293 -10.90 -33.57 7.10
N ASN A 294 -11.73 -34.54 6.73
CA ASN A 294 -12.31 -34.68 5.38
C ASN A 294 -13.80 -34.29 5.30
N GLN A 295 -14.26 -33.34 6.11
CA GLN A 295 -15.62 -32.81 6.06
C GLN A 295 -15.62 -31.37 5.52
N ILE A 296 -16.70 -30.97 4.85
CA ILE A 296 -16.89 -29.56 4.50
C ILE A 296 -17.32 -28.76 5.75
N ILE A 297 -17.53 -27.45 5.60
CA ILE A 297 -17.75 -26.46 6.68
C ILE A 297 -18.97 -26.80 7.61
N ASP A 298 -19.79 -27.79 7.27
CA ASP A 298 -20.91 -28.26 8.09
C ASP A 298 -20.55 -29.35 9.12
N GLU A 299 -19.28 -29.80 9.19
CA GLU A 299 -18.78 -30.85 10.09
C GLU A 299 -19.57 -32.19 10.01
N ALA A 300 -20.28 -32.41 8.89
CA ALA A 300 -21.19 -33.54 8.72
C ALA A 300 -21.08 -34.19 7.34
N THR A 301 -20.90 -33.40 6.29
CA THR A 301 -20.86 -33.86 4.90
C THR A 301 -19.41 -34.13 4.49
N TYR A 302 -19.12 -35.37 4.10
CA TYR A 302 -17.78 -35.81 3.74
C TYR A 302 -17.37 -35.29 2.35
N TYR A 303 -16.18 -34.71 2.23
CA TYR A 303 -15.68 -34.03 1.03
C TYR A 303 -15.76 -34.92 -0.22
N ARG A 304 -15.42 -36.22 -0.10
CA ARG A 304 -15.44 -37.19 -1.21
C ARG A 304 -16.82 -37.38 -1.83
N ASP A 305 -17.90 -37.22 -1.05
CA ASP A 305 -19.27 -37.50 -1.50
C ASP A 305 -19.85 -36.34 -2.32
N VAL A 306 -19.34 -35.12 -2.09
CA VAL A 306 -19.72 -33.90 -2.82
C VAL A 306 -18.73 -33.50 -3.92
N PHE A 307 -17.46 -33.93 -3.83
CA PHE A 307 -16.39 -33.53 -4.74
C PHE A 307 -16.75 -33.71 -6.22
N GLY A 308 -17.32 -34.86 -6.61
CA GLY A 308 -17.69 -35.13 -8.01
C GLY A 308 -18.72 -34.13 -8.56
N GLN A 309 -19.69 -33.73 -7.75
CA GLN A 309 -20.75 -32.79 -8.15
C GLN A 309 -20.20 -31.39 -8.40
N TYR A 310 -19.28 -30.92 -7.55
CA TYR A 310 -18.60 -29.64 -7.75
C TYR A 310 -17.58 -29.69 -8.89
N TYR A 311 -16.90 -30.82 -9.10
CA TYR A 311 -16.00 -31.01 -10.24
C TYR A 311 -16.75 -30.92 -11.57
N ASP A 312 -17.86 -31.63 -11.71
CA ASP A 312 -18.69 -31.60 -12.92
C ASP A 312 -19.27 -30.20 -13.17
N LEU A 313 -19.73 -29.51 -12.11
CA LEU A 313 -20.20 -28.12 -12.18
C LEU A 313 -19.11 -27.17 -12.70
N ILE A 314 -17.87 -27.30 -12.21
CA ILE A 314 -16.73 -26.46 -12.64
C ILE A 314 -16.34 -26.78 -14.08
N VAL A 315 -16.37 -28.05 -14.50
CA VAL A 315 -16.11 -28.45 -15.88
C VAL A 315 -17.18 -27.90 -16.84
N GLU A 316 -18.46 -27.95 -16.46
CA GLU A 316 -19.54 -27.34 -17.22
C GLU A 316 -19.34 -25.82 -17.32
N TYR A 317 -19.05 -25.16 -16.20
CA TYR A 317 -18.81 -23.71 -16.15
C TYR A 317 -17.65 -23.28 -17.05
N LEU A 318 -16.50 -23.96 -16.97
CA LEU A 318 -15.34 -23.71 -17.83
C LEU A 318 -15.61 -24.01 -19.32
N SER A 319 -16.50 -24.97 -19.62
CA SER A 319 -16.90 -25.28 -21.00
C SER A 319 -17.86 -24.26 -21.62
N SER A 320 -18.59 -23.52 -20.79
CA SER A 320 -19.59 -22.52 -21.22
C SER A 320 -18.97 -21.26 -21.84
N GLY A 321 -17.70 -20.97 -21.50
CA GLY A 321 -16.99 -19.77 -21.94
C GLY A 321 -17.32 -18.49 -21.16
N GLU A 322 -18.08 -18.58 -20.05
CA GLU A 322 -18.22 -17.45 -19.11
C GLU A 322 -16.91 -17.18 -18.34
N GLU A 323 -16.64 -15.91 -18.02
CA GLU A 323 -15.52 -15.56 -17.16
C GLU A 323 -15.79 -16.00 -15.72
N LEU A 324 -14.79 -16.63 -15.07
CA LEU A 324 -14.90 -17.05 -13.67
C LEU A 324 -15.31 -15.88 -12.76
N PRO A 325 -16.34 -16.06 -11.91
CA PRO A 325 -16.71 -15.13 -10.85
C PRO A 325 -15.51 -14.62 -10.05
N GLU A 326 -15.54 -13.33 -9.72
CA GLU A 326 -14.38 -12.60 -9.19
C GLU A 326 -13.97 -13.11 -7.79
N ASP A 327 -14.93 -13.59 -7.01
CA ASP A 327 -14.74 -14.29 -5.74
C ASP A 327 -13.99 -15.63 -5.91
N LEU A 328 -14.40 -16.47 -6.86
CA LEU A 328 -13.70 -17.73 -7.16
C LEU A 328 -12.28 -17.48 -7.69
N ARG A 329 -12.09 -16.43 -8.48
CA ARG A 329 -10.78 -16.00 -9.00
C ARG A 329 -9.83 -15.62 -7.86
N ILE A 330 -10.28 -14.83 -6.90
CA ILE A 330 -9.51 -14.43 -5.72
C ILE A 330 -9.09 -15.65 -4.88
N ILE A 331 -9.99 -16.61 -4.68
CA ILE A 331 -9.69 -17.84 -3.91
C ILE A 331 -8.62 -18.69 -4.62
N ILE A 332 -8.73 -18.85 -5.94
CA ILE A 332 -7.76 -19.61 -6.74
C ILE A 332 -6.40 -18.91 -6.78
N GLU A 333 -6.35 -17.58 -6.98
CA GLU A 333 -5.11 -16.81 -6.97
C GLU A 333 -4.42 -16.83 -5.59
N ALA A 334 -5.19 -16.81 -4.50
CA ALA A 334 -4.65 -16.98 -3.15
C ALA A 334 -4.00 -18.37 -2.97
N TYR A 335 -4.73 -19.45 -3.32
CA TYR A 335 -4.22 -20.82 -3.21
C TYR A 335 -2.92 -21.05 -4.00
N PHE A 336 -2.84 -20.57 -5.25
CA PHE A 336 -1.64 -20.74 -6.07
C PHE A 336 -0.47 -19.81 -5.71
N ASN A 337 -0.70 -18.72 -4.97
CA ASN A 337 0.39 -17.89 -4.44
C ASN A 337 0.92 -18.39 -3.08
N ILE A 338 0.17 -19.21 -2.35
CA ILE A 338 0.66 -19.92 -1.14
C ILE A 338 1.62 -21.07 -1.52
N LEU A 339 1.48 -21.63 -2.73
CA LEU A 339 2.32 -22.71 -3.26
C LEU A 339 3.58 -22.22 -4.02
N LYS A 340 4.12 -21.04 -3.66
CA LYS A 340 5.30 -20.41 -4.27
C LYS A 340 6.33 -19.97 -3.24
#